data_AF-A0A7R9UUL9-F1
#
_entry.id   AF-A0A7R9UUL9-F1
#
_cell.length_a   1.000
_cell.length_b   1.000
_cell.length_c   1.000
_cell.angle_alpha   90.00
_cell.angle_beta   90.00
_cell.angle_gamma   90.00
#
_symmetry.space_group_name_H-M   'P 1'
#
loop_
_entity.id
_entity.type
_entity.pdbx_description
1 polymer ?
#
loop_
_entity_poly.entity_id
_entity_poly.type
_entity_poly.pdbx_seq_one_letter_code
_entity_poly.pdbx_strand_id
1 'polypeptide(L)'
;ITTLGRDGSDYSASVFGRLLEAESITIWTDVSGVLSADPRVVADAYVSAAPVDVFKRLLPRAWLAPSAPSAVRAFFAGISPLRGIGVINVQLWLDRRLPSSLDGLAFSRSPLLSVYADMAKSCAEYADPLGRSCLELVIAPVTAEAGSAVDWLKRSDEQIVDAALLELARLFPDEIAPDARAPLGGSARGADDGRARVRKFAVVRVPRSV
;
A
#
# COMPACT_ATOMS: atom_id res chain seq x y z
N ILE A 1 -8.41 -8.03 18.75
CA ILE A 1 -8.44 -7.51 17.36
C ILE A 1 -7.40 -8.30 16.58
N THR A 2 -7.77 -8.91 15.45
CA THR A 2 -6.84 -9.67 14.59
C THR A 2 -6.62 -8.84 13.34
N THR A 3 -5.42 -8.31 13.17
CA THR A 3 -4.97 -7.71 11.90
C THR A 3 -4.43 -8.86 11.05
N LEU A 4 -4.90 -8.95 9.81
CA LEU A 4 -4.29 -9.85 8.84
C LEU A 4 -2.95 -9.19 8.45
N GLY A 5 -1.84 -9.86 8.77
CA GLY A 5 -0.49 -9.37 8.53
C GLY A 5 -0.13 -9.31 7.05
N ARG A 6 1.14 -9.58 6.73
CA ARG A 6 1.60 -9.67 5.35
C ARG A 6 0.81 -10.78 4.62
N ASP A 7 0.48 -10.54 3.35
CA ASP A 7 -0.31 -11.48 2.53
C ASP A 7 -1.71 -11.77 3.10
N GLY A 8 -2.30 -10.80 3.82
CA GLY A 8 -3.64 -10.91 4.38
C GLY A 8 -4.74 -11.20 3.34
N SER A 9 -4.54 -10.79 2.08
CA SER A 9 -5.40 -11.17 0.95
C SER A 9 -5.35 -12.67 0.66
N ASP A 10 -4.17 -13.25 0.71
CA ASP A 10 -3.90 -14.65 0.37
C ASP A 10 -4.42 -15.56 1.47
N TYR A 11 -4.22 -15.14 2.72
CA TYR A 11 -4.82 -15.78 3.89
C TYR A 11 -6.35 -15.71 3.81
N SER A 12 -6.91 -14.54 3.52
CA SER A 12 -8.37 -14.37 3.35
C SER A 12 -8.89 -15.26 2.23
N ALA A 13 -8.22 -15.28 1.07
CA ALA A 13 -8.58 -16.12 -0.06
C ALA A 13 -8.55 -17.61 0.32
N SER A 14 -7.55 -18.04 1.09
CA SER A 14 -7.42 -19.40 1.62
C SER A 14 -8.59 -19.78 2.55
N VAL A 15 -8.96 -18.89 3.47
CA VAL A 15 -10.13 -19.06 4.35
C VAL A 15 -11.41 -19.15 3.53
N PHE A 16 -11.60 -18.26 2.56
CA PHE A 16 -12.77 -18.28 1.67
C PHE A 16 -12.83 -19.57 0.85
N GLY A 17 -11.73 -20.01 0.24
CA GLY A 17 -11.72 -21.24 -0.52
C GLY A 17 -12.05 -22.46 0.35
N ARG A 18 -11.59 -22.49 1.61
CA ARG A 18 -11.99 -23.56 2.55
C ARG A 18 -13.47 -23.50 2.92
N LEU A 19 -14.02 -22.30 3.16
CA LEU A 19 -15.44 -22.10 3.50
C LEU A 19 -16.38 -22.41 2.33
N LEU A 20 -15.91 -22.18 1.10
CA LEU A 20 -16.64 -22.48 -0.14
C LEU A 20 -16.39 -23.90 -0.66
N GLU A 21 -15.63 -24.72 0.06
CA GLU A 21 -15.24 -26.08 -0.35
C GLU A 21 -14.60 -26.12 -1.76
N ALA A 22 -13.80 -25.09 -2.08
CA ALA A 22 -13.11 -25.01 -3.36
C ALA A 22 -12.08 -26.14 -3.50
N GLU A 23 -12.08 -26.82 -4.65
CA GLU A 23 -11.13 -27.89 -4.97
C GLU A 23 -9.68 -27.39 -4.99
N SER A 24 -9.47 -26.15 -5.44
CA SER A 24 -8.16 -25.52 -5.45
C SER A 24 -8.25 -24.00 -5.35
N ILE A 25 -7.17 -23.38 -4.88
CA ILE A 25 -6.99 -21.93 -4.82
C ILE A 25 -5.71 -21.62 -5.56
N THR A 26 -5.78 -20.73 -6.56
CA THR A 26 -4.60 -20.28 -7.31
C THR A 26 -4.39 -18.80 -7.06
N ILE A 27 -3.23 -18.47 -6.49
CA ILE A 27 -2.83 -17.09 -6.21
C ILE A 27 -1.84 -16.67 -7.31
N TRP A 28 -2.14 -15.57 -7.98
CA TRP A 28 -1.33 -15.03 -9.07
C TRP A 28 -0.67 -13.73 -8.61
N THR A 29 0.65 -13.75 -8.41
CA THR A 29 1.45 -12.56 -8.11
C THR A 29 2.18 -12.09 -9.38
N ASP A 30 2.29 -10.78 -9.57
CA ASP A 30 3.09 -10.14 -10.65
C ASP A 30 2.74 -10.55 -12.09
N VAL A 31 1.45 -10.72 -12.40
CA VAL A 31 0.98 -10.97 -13.77
C VAL A 31 0.61 -9.66 -14.48
N SER A 32 0.98 -9.52 -15.76
CA SER A 32 0.61 -8.35 -16.59
C SER A 32 -0.90 -8.23 -16.86
N GLY A 33 -1.67 -9.23 -16.41
CA GLY A 33 -3.12 -9.33 -16.48
C GLY A 33 -3.56 -10.79 -16.30
N VAL A 34 -4.82 -10.99 -15.93
CA VAL A 34 -5.44 -12.33 -15.97
C VAL A 34 -6.00 -12.52 -17.37
N LEU A 35 -5.39 -13.43 -18.15
CA LEU A 35 -5.94 -13.82 -19.44
C LEU A 35 -7.19 -14.69 -19.20
N SER A 36 -8.37 -14.10 -19.36
CA SER A 36 -9.69 -14.68 -19.06
C SER A 36 -10.11 -15.86 -19.96
N ALA A 37 -9.27 -16.43 -20.82
CA ALA A 37 -9.75 -17.32 -21.86
C ALA A 37 -8.83 -18.51 -22.11
N ASP A 38 -8.85 -19.50 -21.21
CA ASP A 38 -8.95 -20.85 -21.75
C ASP A 38 -10.44 -21.07 -22.08
N PRO A 39 -10.85 -21.06 -23.36
CA PRO A 39 -12.25 -21.29 -23.75
C PRO A 39 -12.75 -22.70 -23.36
N ARG A 40 -11.87 -23.57 -22.82
CA ARG A 40 -12.22 -24.90 -22.29
C ARG A 40 -12.65 -24.87 -20.83
N VAL A 41 -12.42 -23.78 -20.09
CA VAL A 41 -12.90 -23.65 -18.71
C VAL A 41 -14.31 -23.07 -18.74
N VAL A 42 -15.29 -23.95 -18.86
CA VAL A 42 -16.72 -23.62 -18.84
C VAL A 42 -17.22 -23.71 -17.40
N ALA A 43 -17.70 -22.60 -16.86
CA ALA A 43 -18.35 -22.53 -15.55
C ALA A 43 -19.76 -21.98 -15.66
N ASP A 44 -20.61 -22.29 -14.68
CA ASP A 44 -21.97 -21.75 -14.56
C ASP A 44 -21.98 -20.25 -14.25
N ALA A 45 -20.91 -19.74 -13.62
CA ALA A 45 -20.74 -18.33 -13.28
C ALA A 45 -19.27 -17.89 -13.36
N TYR A 46 -19.07 -16.62 -13.73
CA TYR A 46 -17.75 -15.97 -13.76
C TYR A 46 -17.76 -14.73 -12.88
N VAL A 47 -16.74 -14.57 -12.06
CA VAL A 47 -16.56 -13.42 -11.16
C VAL A 47 -15.23 -12.75 -11.45
N SER A 48 -15.25 -11.44 -11.66
CA SER A 48 -14.02 -10.63 -11.71
C SER A 48 -13.84 -9.86 -10.43
N ALA A 49 -12.81 -10.20 -9.66
CA ALA A 49 -12.33 -9.42 -8.52
C ALA A 49 -11.18 -8.46 -8.90
N ALA A 50 -10.92 -8.26 -10.20
CA ALA A 50 -9.86 -7.38 -10.67
C ALA A 50 -10.14 -5.90 -10.35
N PRO A 51 -9.11 -5.08 -10.10
CA PRO A 51 -9.25 -3.63 -9.99
C PRO A 51 -9.96 -3.05 -11.21
N VAL A 52 -10.79 -2.01 -11.00
CA VAL A 52 -11.68 -1.48 -12.05
C VAL A 52 -10.94 -1.04 -13.31
N ASP A 53 -9.73 -0.48 -13.18
CA ASP A 53 -8.94 -0.08 -14.35
C ASP A 53 -8.45 -1.30 -15.16
N VAL A 54 -8.04 -2.40 -14.50
CA VAL A 54 -7.69 -3.67 -15.17
C VAL A 54 -8.93 -4.27 -15.83
N PHE A 55 -10.05 -4.31 -15.10
CA PHE A 55 -11.29 -4.87 -15.62
C PHE A 55 -11.77 -4.15 -16.88
N LYS A 56 -11.64 -2.82 -16.95
CA LYS A 56 -11.99 -2.04 -18.15
C LYS A 56 -11.21 -2.45 -19.40
N ARG A 57 -9.96 -2.90 -19.24
CA ARG A 57 -9.14 -3.40 -20.36
C ARG A 57 -9.61 -4.75 -20.87
N LEU A 58 -10.17 -5.56 -19.97
CA LEU A 58 -10.69 -6.90 -20.27
C LEU A 58 -12.16 -6.86 -20.73
N LEU A 59 -12.83 -5.72 -20.58
CA LEU A 59 -14.26 -5.57 -20.87
C LEU A 59 -14.58 -5.89 -22.33
N PRO A 60 -15.44 -6.88 -22.63
CA PRO A 60 -15.82 -7.19 -23.99
C PRO A 60 -16.50 -6.00 -24.67
N ARG A 61 -16.02 -5.61 -25.85
CA ARG A 61 -16.62 -4.53 -26.65
C ARG A 61 -18.11 -4.78 -26.93
N ALA A 62 -18.49 -6.05 -27.06
CA ALA A 62 -19.88 -6.46 -27.25
C ALA A 62 -20.81 -5.98 -26.13
N TRP A 63 -20.32 -5.84 -24.89
CA TRP A 63 -21.14 -5.40 -23.75
C TRP A 63 -21.43 -3.90 -23.75
N LEU A 64 -20.67 -3.13 -24.52
CA LEU A 64 -20.88 -1.70 -24.73
C LEU A 64 -21.59 -1.40 -26.06
N ALA A 65 -21.78 -2.41 -26.92
CA ALA A 65 -22.35 -2.23 -28.24
C ALA A 65 -23.85 -1.85 -28.19
N PRO A 66 -24.38 -1.16 -29.21
CA PRO A 66 -25.81 -0.86 -29.30
C PRO A 66 -26.71 -2.11 -29.23
N SER A 67 -26.20 -3.26 -29.66
CA SER A 67 -26.87 -4.56 -29.66
C SER A 67 -26.92 -5.24 -28.28
N ALA A 68 -26.16 -4.78 -27.29
CA ALA A 68 -26.21 -5.33 -25.94
C ALA A 68 -27.53 -4.96 -25.23
N PRO A 69 -28.01 -5.79 -24.29
CA PRO A 69 -29.10 -5.42 -23.40
C PRO A 69 -28.84 -4.06 -22.74
N SER A 70 -29.85 -3.18 -22.70
CA SER A 70 -29.70 -1.80 -22.21
C SER A 70 -29.17 -1.72 -20.79
N ALA A 71 -29.60 -2.64 -19.90
CA ALA A 71 -29.13 -2.73 -18.53
C ALA A 71 -27.64 -3.08 -18.44
N VAL A 72 -27.17 -4.04 -19.25
CA VAL A 72 -25.76 -4.44 -19.34
C VAL A 72 -24.91 -3.26 -19.82
N ARG A 73 -25.34 -2.61 -20.91
CA ARG A 73 -24.64 -1.45 -21.47
C ARG A 73 -24.58 -0.29 -20.48
N ALA A 74 -25.68 0.02 -19.80
CA ALA A 74 -25.75 1.10 -18.81
C ALA A 74 -24.81 0.85 -17.63
N PHE A 75 -24.79 -0.38 -17.09
CA PHE A 75 -23.91 -0.76 -16.00
C PHE A 75 -22.43 -0.58 -16.38
N PHE A 76 -22.00 -1.15 -17.51
CA PHE A 76 -20.60 -1.09 -17.91
C PHE A 76 -20.18 0.28 -18.48
N ALA A 77 -21.09 1.08 -18.99
CA ALA A 77 -20.83 2.49 -19.27
C ALA A 77 -20.62 3.29 -17.97
N GLY A 78 -21.38 2.97 -16.91
CA GLY A 78 -21.32 3.64 -15.61
C GLY A 78 -20.00 3.47 -14.87
N ILE A 79 -19.23 2.40 -15.14
CA ILE A 79 -17.89 2.24 -14.57
C ILE A 79 -16.84 3.10 -15.28
N SER A 80 -17.14 3.61 -16.49
CA SER A 80 -16.22 4.41 -17.31
C SER A 80 -15.56 5.56 -16.55
N PRO A 81 -16.23 6.40 -15.74
CA PRO A 81 -15.59 7.50 -15.00
C PRO A 81 -14.71 7.07 -13.82
N LEU A 82 -14.83 5.84 -13.31
CA LEU A 82 -14.06 5.39 -12.14
C LEU A 82 -12.55 5.39 -12.42
N ARG A 83 -11.72 5.91 -11.54
CA ARG A 83 -10.26 5.95 -11.71
C ARG A 83 -9.58 5.48 -10.43
N GLY A 84 -8.63 4.56 -10.55
CA GLY A 84 -7.70 4.28 -9.47
C GLY A 84 -6.82 5.50 -9.19
N ILE A 85 -6.66 5.80 -7.91
CA ILE A 85 -5.78 6.85 -7.41
C ILE A 85 -4.50 6.19 -6.90
N GLY A 86 -3.35 6.75 -7.28
CA GLY A 86 -2.07 6.25 -6.82
C GLY A 86 -1.91 6.44 -5.31
N VAL A 87 -1.14 5.55 -4.69
CA VAL A 87 -0.72 5.67 -3.29
C VAL A 87 0.69 5.13 -3.14
N ILE A 88 1.43 5.61 -2.15
CA ILE A 88 2.75 5.08 -1.80
C ILE A 88 2.70 4.58 -0.37
N ASN A 89 3.19 3.37 -0.15
CA ASN A 89 3.43 2.80 1.17
C ASN A 89 4.93 2.86 1.46
N VAL A 90 5.30 3.36 2.63
CA VAL A 90 6.70 3.45 3.08
C VAL A 90 6.84 2.65 4.36
N GLN A 91 7.81 1.74 4.40
CA GLN A 91 8.20 1.02 5.60
C GLN A 91 9.58 1.50 6.05
N LEU A 92 9.72 1.88 7.32
CA LEU A 92 10.95 2.37 7.94
C LEU A 92 11.31 1.48 9.13
N TRP A 93 12.46 0.82 9.06
CA TRP A 93 13.01 0.06 10.19
C TRP A 93 13.98 0.95 10.95
N LEU A 94 13.67 1.18 12.21
CA LEU A 94 14.47 2.03 13.08
C LEU A 94 15.51 1.19 13.85
N ASP A 95 16.56 1.85 14.32
CA ASP A 95 17.55 1.27 15.23
C ASP A 95 17.08 1.17 16.68
N ARG A 96 15.98 1.85 17.01
CA ARG A 96 15.43 1.98 18.35
C ARG A 96 13.93 1.76 18.36
N ARG A 97 13.41 1.49 19.55
CA ARG A 97 11.98 1.57 19.83
C ARG A 97 11.58 3.04 19.91
N LEU A 98 10.37 3.35 19.46
CA LEU A 98 9.69 4.59 19.77
C LEU A 98 8.76 4.36 20.96
N PRO A 99 9.10 4.81 22.18
CA PRO A 99 8.20 4.73 23.33
C PRO A 99 6.80 5.29 23.05
N SER A 100 6.70 6.42 22.35
CA SER A 100 5.43 7.12 22.14
C SER A 100 4.55 6.53 21.04
N SER A 101 5.08 5.62 20.20
CA SER A 101 4.30 5.03 19.11
C SER A 101 3.14 4.16 19.66
N LEU A 102 2.01 4.18 18.96
CA LEU A 102 0.79 3.50 19.37
C LEU A 102 0.80 2.02 18.94
N ASP A 103 0.14 1.18 19.74
CA ASP A 103 -0.27 -0.16 19.33
C ASP A 103 -1.58 -0.07 18.53
N GLY A 104 -1.45 0.18 17.23
CA GLY A 104 -2.59 0.35 16.33
C GLY A 104 -2.33 1.38 15.23
N LEU A 105 -3.42 1.83 14.61
CA LEU A 105 -3.40 2.81 13.52
C LEU A 105 -3.50 4.24 14.08
N ALA A 106 -2.69 5.14 13.54
CA ALA A 106 -2.71 6.56 13.84
C ALA A 106 -2.99 7.41 12.60
N PHE A 107 -3.76 8.49 12.76
CA PHE A 107 -3.94 9.52 11.74
C PHE A 107 -2.90 10.61 11.96
N SER A 108 -2.03 10.85 10.97
CA SER A 108 -0.92 11.80 11.10
C SER A 108 -1.40 13.26 11.22
N ARG A 109 -2.51 13.60 10.52
CA ARG A 109 -2.92 14.98 10.20
C ARG A 109 -1.82 15.81 9.50
N SER A 110 -0.87 15.13 8.85
CA SER A 110 0.15 15.71 8.00
C SER A 110 -0.42 16.06 6.62
N PRO A 111 0.10 17.09 5.94
CA PRO A 111 -0.25 17.36 4.54
C PRO A 111 0.25 16.29 3.55
N LEU A 112 1.13 15.38 3.98
CA LEU A 112 1.75 14.36 3.12
C LEU A 112 1.48 12.92 3.59
N LEU A 113 1.64 12.66 4.89
CA LEU A 113 1.35 11.36 5.47
C LEU A 113 -0.16 11.27 5.74
N SER A 114 -0.79 10.15 5.44
CA SER A 114 -2.20 9.91 5.77
C SER A 114 -2.31 9.20 7.12
N VAL A 115 -2.23 7.88 7.10
CA VAL A 115 -2.19 7.03 8.30
C VAL A 115 -0.81 6.40 8.45
N TYR A 116 -0.47 6.04 9.67
CA TYR A 116 0.73 5.28 9.97
C TYR A 116 0.50 4.32 11.14
N ALA A 117 1.34 3.30 11.25
CA ALA A 117 1.34 2.36 12.37
C ALA A 117 2.77 1.91 12.69
N ASP A 118 3.06 1.61 13.95
CA ASP A 118 4.26 0.88 14.34
C ASP A 118 3.97 -0.62 14.26
N MET A 119 4.31 -1.22 13.11
CA MET A 119 4.05 -2.62 12.80
C MET A 119 4.71 -3.56 13.79
N ALA A 120 5.86 -3.18 14.37
CA ALA A 120 6.53 -3.97 15.40
C ALA A 120 5.72 -4.07 16.71
N LYS A 121 4.78 -3.14 16.95
CA LYS A 121 3.82 -3.21 18.05
C LYS A 121 2.50 -3.83 17.61
N SER A 122 1.97 -3.40 16.47
CA SER A 122 0.60 -3.72 16.04
C SER A 122 0.43 -5.03 15.27
N CYS A 123 1.53 -5.64 14.82
CA CYS A 123 1.51 -6.89 14.07
C CYS A 123 2.56 -7.86 14.64
N ALA A 124 2.10 -8.98 15.21
CA ALA A 124 2.97 -9.95 15.88
C ALA A 124 4.09 -10.50 14.98
N GLU A 125 3.83 -10.68 13.68
CA GLU A 125 4.81 -11.15 12.70
C GLU A 125 5.92 -10.14 12.41
N TYR A 126 5.66 -8.86 12.67
CA TYR A 126 6.62 -7.76 12.48
C TYR A 126 7.37 -7.42 13.77
N ALA A 127 7.12 -8.13 14.87
CA ALA A 127 7.81 -7.92 16.13
C ALA A 127 9.32 -8.12 15.94
N ASP A 128 10.10 -7.08 16.24
CA ASP A 128 11.56 -7.16 16.21
C ASP A 128 12.08 -7.78 17.52
N PRO A 129 12.97 -8.79 17.49
CA PRO A 129 13.49 -9.43 18.70
C PRO A 129 14.24 -8.49 19.66
N LEU A 130 14.75 -7.35 19.17
CA LEU A 130 15.41 -6.34 19.99
C LEU A 130 14.44 -5.20 20.40
N GLY A 131 13.15 -5.35 20.10
CA GLY A 131 12.11 -4.38 20.43
C GLY A 131 12.15 -3.10 19.60
N ARG A 132 12.85 -3.08 18.46
CA ARG A 132 12.97 -1.90 17.59
C ARG A 132 11.67 -1.65 16.82
N SER A 133 11.40 -0.38 16.52
CA SER A 133 10.19 0.01 15.80
C SER A 133 10.29 -0.20 14.30
N CYS A 134 9.16 -0.54 13.68
CA CYS A 134 8.99 -0.64 12.24
C CYS A 134 7.76 0.19 11.86
N LEU A 135 7.98 1.40 11.34
CA LEU A 135 6.86 2.26 10.95
C LEU A 135 6.41 1.93 9.53
N GLU A 136 5.12 1.71 9.35
CA GLU A 136 4.47 1.65 8.04
C GLU A 136 3.60 2.90 7.85
N LEU A 137 3.81 3.60 6.74
CA LEU A 137 3.25 4.93 6.47
C LEU A 137 2.57 4.93 5.11
N VAL A 138 1.40 5.56 5.05
CA VAL A 138 0.73 5.84 3.79
C VAL A 138 1.02 7.27 3.39
N ILE A 139 1.56 7.47 2.19
CA ILE A 139 1.73 8.79 1.59
C ILE A 139 0.58 9.03 0.63
N ALA A 140 -0.21 10.05 0.92
CA ALA A 140 -1.32 10.50 0.09
C ALA A 140 -1.65 11.97 0.43
N PRO A 141 -1.89 12.83 -0.58
CA PRO A 141 -1.98 12.51 -2.01
C PRO A 141 -0.62 12.45 -2.73
N VAL A 142 -0.51 11.62 -3.79
CA VAL A 142 0.77 11.38 -4.52
C VAL A 142 0.82 11.92 -5.96
N THR A 143 -0.31 12.31 -6.54
CA THR A 143 -0.38 12.93 -7.88
C THR A 143 -1.32 14.13 -7.89
N ALA A 144 -1.26 14.94 -8.96
CA ALA A 144 -2.13 16.09 -9.14
C ALA A 144 -3.62 15.70 -9.19
N GLU A 145 -3.98 14.57 -9.81
CA GLU A 145 -5.37 14.10 -9.84
C GLU A 145 -5.88 13.72 -8.43
N ALA A 146 -4.98 13.30 -7.55
CA ALA A 146 -5.28 13.03 -6.15
C ALA A 146 -5.28 14.30 -5.28
N GLY A 147 -4.93 15.47 -5.83
CA GLY A 147 -4.82 16.74 -5.11
C GLY A 147 -3.42 17.06 -4.57
N SER A 148 -2.38 16.37 -5.03
CA SER A 148 -0.99 16.66 -4.64
C SER A 148 -0.34 17.72 -5.52
N ALA A 149 0.37 18.67 -4.91
CA ALA A 149 1.20 19.63 -5.63
C ALA A 149 2.48 18.99 -6.22
N VAL A 150 2.86 17.81 -5.73
CA VAL A 150 4.05 17.08 -6.15
C VAL A 150 3.64 15.72 -6.68
N ASP A 151 4.17 15.35 -7.84
CA ASP A 151 4.05 13.98 -8.36
C ASP A 151 5.07 13.09 -7.65
N TRP A 152 4.69 12.55 -6.50
CA TRP A 152 5.52 11.70 -5.66
C TRP A 152 5.83 10.35 -6.31
N LEU A 153 5.02 9.88 -7.26
CA LEU A 153 5.31 8.65 -8.00
C LEU A 153 6.58 8.76 -8.83
N LYS A 154 6.95 9.98 -9.27
CA LYS A 154 8.17 10.26 -10.04
C LYS A 154 9.40 10.60 -9.18
N ARG A 155 9.23 10.72 -7.86
CA ARG A 155 10.35 11.02 -6.95
C ARG A 155 11.15 9.76 -6.65
N SER A 156 12.43 9.93 -6.31
CA SER A 156 13.26 8.81 -5.87
C SER A 156 12.81 8.31 -4.49
N ASP A 157 13.16 7.08 -4.14
CA ASP A 157 12.84 6.51 -2.83
C ASP A 157 13.41 7.37 -1.70
N GLU A 158 14.62 7.88 -1.87
CA GLU A 158 15.27 8.76 -0.90
C GLU A 158 14.50 10.05 -0.71
N GLN A 159 14.04 10.69 -1.79
CA GLN A 159 13.25 11.92 -1.69
C GLN A 159 11.92 11.69 -0.97
N ILE A 160 11.29 10.54 -1.19
CA ILE A 160 10.05 10.13 -0.53
C ILE A 160 10.30 9.89 0.96
N VAL A 161 11.35 9.16 1.31
CA VAL A 161 11.72 8.86 2.69
C VAL A 161 12.14 10.13 3.43
N ASP A 162 12.94 10.99 2.82
CA ASP A 162 13.37 12.26 3.43
C ASP A 162 12.15 13.13 3.73
N ALA A 163 11.18 13.22 2.81
CA ALA A 163 9.94 13.95 3.06
C ALA A 163 9.07 13.32 4.18
N ALA A 164 8.99 11.98 4.23
CA ALA A 164 8.30 11.29 5.32
C ALA A 164 8.98 11.52 6.68
N LEU A 165 10.32 11.58 6.73
CA LEU A 165 11.08 11.86 7.94
C LEU A 165 10.89 13.30 8.43
N LEU A 166 10.73 14.28 7.52
CA LEU A 166 10.37 15.65 7.90
C LEU A 166 9.02 15.70 8.64
N GLU A 167 8.03 14.95 8.17
CA GLU A 167 6.72 14.88 8.81
C GLU A 167 6.76 14.07 10.11
N LEU A 168 7.52 12.97 10.14
CA LEU A 168 7.73 12.17 11.35
C LEU A 168 8.47 12.95 12.45
N ALA A 169 9.43 13.81 12.10
CA ALA A 169 10.09 14.67 13.06
C ALA A 169 9.14 15.71 13.69
N ARG A 170 8.00 16.01 13.06
CA ARG A 170 6.94 16.83 13.68
C ARG A 170 6.04 16.01 14.60
N LEU A 171 5.81 14.74 14.26
CA LEU A 171 5.00 13.81 15.07
C LEU A 171 5.77 13.29 16.29
N PHE A 172 7.08 13.12 16.16
CA PHE A 172 7.99 12.53 17.12
C PHE A 172 9.25 13.40 17.33
N PRO A 173 9.10 14.68 17.75
CA PRO A 173 10.21 15.65 17.77
C PRO A 173 11.39 15.29 18.68
N ASP A 174 11.12 14.49 19.71
CA ASP A 174 12.13 14.04 20.67
C ASP A 174 12.69 12.65 20.33
N GLU A 175 12.12 11.95 19.35
CA GLU A 175 12.48 10.56 19.03
C GLU A 175 12.97 10.38 17.59
N ILE A 176 12.61 11.26 16.64
CA ILE A 176 13.03 11.16 15.23
C ILE A 176 13.56 12.51 14.75
N ALA A 177 14.76 12.51 14.17
CA ALA A 177 15.34 13.69 13.54
C ALA A 177 14.96 13.78 12.04
N PRO A 178 14.85 15.00 11.47
CA PRO A 178 14.66 15.21 10.03
C PRO A 178 15.68 14.49 9.14
N ASP A 179 16.92 14.36 9.63
CA ASP A 179 18.06 13.76 8.96
C ASP A 179 18.34 12.32 9.42
N ALA A 180 17.33 11.62 9.97
CA ALA A 180 17.49 10.28 10.54
C ALA A 180 17.98 9.20 9.56
N ARG A 181 18.11 9.49 8.25
CA ARG A 181 18.74 8.63 7.24
C ARG A 181 20.25 8.86 7.08
N ALA A 182 20.80 9.97 7.59
CA ALA A 182 22.22 10.29 7.43
C ALA A 182 23.12 9.25 8.13
N PRO A 183 24.26 8.85 7.53
CA PRO A 183 25.18 7.90 8.15
C PRO A 183 25.69 8.40 9.51
N LEU A 184 25.85 7.48 10.46
CA LEU A 184 26.58 7.73 11.70
C LEU A 184 28.02 8.16 11.37
N GLY A 185 28.30 9.47 11.39
CA GLY A 185 29.66 10.01 11.21
C GLY A 185 29.85 11.03 10.08
N GLY A 186 28.82 11.38 9.29
CA GLY A 186 28.89 12.54 8.38
C GLY A 186 28.59 13.84 9.15
N SER A 187 29.62 14.64 9.45
CA SER A 187 29.62 15.94 10.16
C SER A 187 28.27 16.69 10.21
N ALA A 188 27.70 17.14 11.33
CA ALA A 188 28.25 17.50 12.64
C ALA A 188 27.25 17.16 13.76
N ARG A 189 27.47 16.03 14.45
CA ARG A 189 26.97 15.65 15.79
C ARG A 189 27.37 14.19 16.01
N GLY A 190 28.64 13.96 16.33
CA GLY A 190 29.14 12.64 16.75
C GLY A 190 28.68 12.22 18.15
N ALA A 191 27.56 12.77 18.63
CA ALA A 191 26.95 12.41 19.89
C ALA A 191 25.59 11.79 19.56
N ASP A 192 25.36 10.60 20.10
CA ASP A 192 24.05 9.97 20.14
C ASP A 192 23.04 10.97 20.75
N ASP A 193 22.23 11.57 19.89
CA ASP A 193 21.23 12.57 20.29
C ASP A 193 19.98 11.94 20.91
N GLY A 194 20.02 10.63 21.18
CA GLY A 194 18.90 9.87 21.73
C GLY A 194 17.86 9.47 20.67
N ARG A 195 17.86 10.08 19.48
CA ARG A 195 16.82 9.89 18.46
C ARG A 195 17.09 8.69 17.57
N ALA A 196 16.03 8.01 17.17
CA ALA A 196 16.05 6.88 16.27
C ALA A 196 16.61 7.25 14.88
N ARG A 197 17.33 6.31 14.28
CA ARG A 197 17.89 6.36 12.93
C ARG A 197 17.27 5.28 12.06
N VAL A 198 17.12 5.56 10.78
CA VAL A 198 16.63 4.62 9.77
C VAL A 198 17.75 3.66 9.40
N ARG A 199 17.55 2.38 9.68
CA ARG A 199 18.49 1.30 9.30
C ARG A 199 18.22 0.76 7.90
N LYS A 200 16.95 0.71 7.54
CA LYS A 200 16.45 0.19 6.28
C LYS A 200 15.12 0.88 5.99
N PHE A 201 14.82 1.07 4.72
CA PHE A 201 13.50 1.46 4.27
C PHE A 201 13.07 0.63 3.05
N ALA A 202 11.78 0.62 2.78
CA ALA A 202 11.19 0.12 1.54
C ALA A 202 10.10 1.08 1.09
N VAL A 203 10.06 1.39 -0.21
CA VAL A 203 9.04 2.25 -0.81
C VAL A 203 8.28 1.41 -1.83
N VAL A 204 7.00 1.18 -1.56
CA VAL A 204 6.10 0.48 -2.48
C VAL A 204 5.20 1.51 -3.14
N ARG A 205 5.41 1.69 -4.45
CA ARG A 205 4.53 2.51 -5.27
C ARG A 205 3.39 1.63 -5.74
N VAL A 206 2.17 2.06 -5.48
CA VAL A 206 0.97 1.51 -6.12
C VAL A 206 0.53 2.56 -7.13
N PRO A 207 1.16 2.61 -8.32
CA PRO A 207 0.70 3.50 -9.37
C PRO A 207 -0.72 3.08 -9.75
N ARG A 208 -1.40 3.94 -10.49
CA ARG A 208 -2.64 3.55 -11.15
C ARG A 208 -2.40 2.23 -11.88
N SER A 209 -3.26 1.24 -11.65
CA SER A 209 -3.32 0.05 -12.49
C SER A 209 -3.67 0.54 -13.89
N VAL A 210 -2.66 0.74 -14.74
CA VAL A 210 -2.88 1.28 -16.08
C VAL A 210 -3.65 0.28 -16.87
#